data_AF-A0AAD2A954-F1
#
_entry.id   AF-A0AAD2A954-F1
#
_cell.length_a   1.000
_cell.length_b   1.000
_cell.length_c   1.000
_cell.angle_alpha   90.00
_cell.angle_beta   90.00
_cell.angle_gamma   90.00
#
_symmetry.space_group_name_H-M   'P 1'
#
loop_
_entity.id
_entity.type
_entity.pdbx_description
1 polymer ?
#
loop_
_entity_poly.entity_id
_entity_poly.type
_entity_poly.pdbx_seq_one_letter_code
_entity_poly.pdbx_strand_id
1 'polypeptide(L)'
;MFSRKEKKKDLCQIVQFWAKSLISFAHSLTLHWERRKKMDIISQLQEHLNTIASLAFNTLGTLQRDAPPVRLSPNYPEPPITKAVEDDATDLAEQPKLMSAELVKAAKQFDALVAALPLSEGGEEAQLKRIAELQAENDAIGQELQKQLEAAEKELKQVQELFSQATDNCLNLKKPD
;
A
#
# COMPACT_ATOMS: atom_id res chain seq x y z
N MET A 1 22.14 -39.57 29.95
CA MET A 1 21.49 -39.99 28.70
C MET A 1 20.46 -38.94 28.29
N PHE A 2 20.89 -37.86 27.62
CA PHE A 2 19.96 -36.87 27.07
C PHE A 2 19.61 -37.30 25.65
N SER A 3 18.36 -37.71 25.48
CA SER A 3 17.91 -38.60 24.42
C SER A 3 17.88 -37.89 23.05
N ARG A 4 18.45 -38.51 22.01
CA ARG A 4 18.40 -38.07 20.60
C ARG A 4 16.99 -37.71 20.10
N LYS A 5 15.94 -38.21 20.78
CA LYS A 5 14.54 -37.92 20.50
C LYS A 5 14.09 -36.51 20.90
N GLU A 6 14.65 -35.94 21.97
CA GLU A 6 14.35 -34.57 22.43
C GLU A 6 14.83 -33.55 21.36
N LYS A 7 16.09 -33.67 20.94
CA LYS A 7 16.70 -32.77 19.94
C LYS A 7 15.96 -32.77 18.60
N LYS A 8 15.39 -33.92 18.18
CA LYS A 8 14.60 -34.00 16.94
C LYS A 8 13.25 -33.29 17.04
N LYS A 9 12.62 -33.29 18.22
CA LYS A 9 11.38 -32.53 18.46
C LYS A 9 11.63 -31.03 18.44
N ASP A 10 12.73 -30.59 19.04
CA ASP A 10 13.11 -29.18 19.05
C ASP A 10 13.43 -28.64 17.65
N LEU A 11 14.17 -29.41 16.84
CA LEU A 11 14.43 -29.06 15.45
C LEU A 11 13.14 -28.98 14.61
N CYS A 12 12.18 -29.89 14.82
CA CYS A 12 10.91 -29.87 14.10
C CYS A 12 10.04 -28.66 14.49
N GLN A 13 10.03 -28.30 15.79
CA GLN A 13 9.36 -27.10 16.30
C GLN A 13 9.95 -25.82 15.70
N ILE A 14 11.28 -25.74 15.62
CA ILE A 14 11.98 -24.61 15.01
C ILE A 14 11.61 -24.47 13.53
N VAL A 15 11.67 -25.57 12.76
CA VAL A 15 11.32 -25.55 11.33
C VAL A 15 9.85 -25.13 11.12
N GLN A 16 8.93 -25.64 11.94
CA GLN A 16 7.51 -25.24 11.87
C GLN A 16 7.31 -23.76 12.23
N PHE A 17 8.07 -23.23 13.17
CA PHE A 17 8.03 -21.82 13.53
C PHE A 17 8.53 -20.94 12.38
N TRP A 18 9.65 -21.30 11.75
CA TRP A 18 10.18 -20.59 10.59
C TRP A 18 9.22 -20.66 9.39
N ALA A 19 8.64 -21.82 9.11
CA ALA A 19 7.66 -21.98 8.03
C ALA A 19 6.42 -21.10 8.25
N LYS A 20 5.86 -21.09 9.47
CA LYS A 20 4.71 -20.23 9.82
C LYS A 20 5.06 -18.74 9.74
N SER A 21 6.26 -18.36 10.16
CA SER A 21 6.73 -16.97 10.08
C SER A 21 6.90 -16.52 8.63
N LEU A 22 7.47 -17.37 7.76
CA LEU A 22 7.61 -17.10 6.33
C LEU A 22 6.25 -16.96 5.63
N ILE A 23 5.29 -17.84 5.94
CA ILE A 23 3.94 -17.79 5.36
C ILE A 23 3.21 -16.51 5.81
N SER A 24 3.34 -16.13 7.09
CA SER A 24 2.77 -14.90 7.62
C SER A 24 3.38 -13.66 6.96
N PHE A 25 4.70 -13.66 6.76
CA PHE A 25 5.41 -12.58 6.08
C PHE A 25 4.99 -12.45 4.61
N ALA A 26 4.89 -13.57 3.89
CA ALA A 26 4.41 -13.61 2.51
C ALA A 26 2.96 -13.10 2.41
N HIS A 27 2.06 -13.53 3.29
CA HIS A 27 0.68 -13.05 3.32
C HIS A 27 0.60 -11.55 3.61
N SER A 28 1.41 -11.05 4.56
CA SER A 28 1.48 -9.62 4.88
C SER A 28 1.97 -8.80 3.67
N LEU A 29 2.97 -9.32 2.94
CA LEU A 29 3.43 -8.70 1.69
C LEU A 29 2.35 -8.70 0.61
N THR A 30 1.60 -9.79 0.44
CA THR A 30 0.50 -9.87 -0.54
C THR A 30 -0.61 -8.90 -0.20
N LEU A 31 -1.04 -8.82 1.07
CA LEU A 31 -2.06 -7.85 1.49
C LEU A 31 -1.57 -6.41 1.40
N HIS A 32 -0.28 -6.15 1.65
CA HIS A 32 0.32 -4.84 1.43
C HIS A 32 0.37 -4.48 -0.05
N TRP A 33 0.72 -5.44 -0.91
CA TRP A 33 0.69 -5.30 -2.36
C TRP A 33 -0.73 -5.07 -2.89
N GLU A 34 -1.72 -5.79 -2.37
CA GLU A 34 -3.11 -5.69 -2.80
C GLU A 34 -3.79 -4.42 -2.25
N ARG A 35 -3.38 -3.97 -1.06
CA ARG A 35 -3.76 -2.66 -0.51
C ARG A 35 -3.11 -1.51 -1.28
N ARG A 36 -1.87 -1.67 -1.74
CA ARG A 36 -1.20 -0.73 -2.67
C ARG A 36 -1.85 -0.73 -4.05
N LYS A 37 -2.31 -1.88 -4.55
CA LYS A 37 -3.04 -2.02 -5.83
C LYS A 37 -4.41 -1.33 -5.79
N LYS A 38 -5.07 -1.29 -4.63
CA LYS A 38 -6.39 -0.64 -4.46
C LYS A 38 -6.37 0.88 -4.50
N MET A 39 -5.19 1.50 -4.52
CA MET A 39 -5.05 2.94 -4.64
C MET A 39 -4.09 3.25 -5.79
N ASP A 40 -4.55 3.05 -7.02
CA ASP A 40 -3.80 3.46 -8.20
C ASP A 40 -3.56 4.99 -8.15
N ILE A 41 -2.34 5.44 -8.47
CA ILE A 41 -1.97 6.85 -8.37
C ILE A 41 -2.86 7.70 -9.30
N ILE A 42 -3.32 7.16 -10.43
CA ILE A 42 -4.25 7.84 -11.33
C ILE A 42 -5.61 8.01 -10.66
N SER A 43 -6.13 6.97 -9.98
CA SER A 43 -7.38 7.08 -9.21
C SER A 43 -7.28 8.10 -8.07
N GLN A 44 -6.14 8.15 -7.36
CA GLN A 44 -5.88 9.18 -6.34
C GLN A 44 -5.86 10.58 -6.94
N LEU A 45 -5.24 10.72 -8.11
CA LEU A 45 -5.13 11.99 -8.80
C LEU A 45 -6.53 12.52 -9.22
N GLN A 46 -7.39 11.63 -9.70
CA GLN A 46 -8.78 11.94 -10.06
C GLN A 46 -9.60 12.37 -8.83
N GLU A 47 -9.48 11.65 -7.71
CA GLU A 47 -10.17 11.99 -6.46
C GLU A 47 -9.69 13.34 -5.90
N HIS A 48 -8.39 13.61 -5.94
CA HIS A 48 -7.83 14.89 -5.51
C HIS A 48 -8.25 16.05 -6.42
N LEU A 49 -8.34 15.85 -7.74
CA LEU A 49 -8.90 16.87 -8.65
C LEU A 49 -10.35 17.20 -8.32
N ASN A 50 -11.19 16.20 -8.06
CA ASN A 50 -12.58 16.41 -7.64
C ASN A 50 -12.66 17.16 -6.30
N THR A 51 -11.73 16.88 -5.38
CA THR A 51 -11.62 17.58 -4.10
C THR A 51 -11.25 19.05 -4.30
N ILE A 52 -10.25 19.34 -5.14
CA ILE A 52 -9.85 20.72 -5.48
C ILE A 52 -11.03 21.47 -6.11
N ALA A 53 -11.74 20.86 -7.05
CA ALA A 53 -12.91 21.47 -7.68
C ALA A 53 -13.98 21.81 -6.63
N SER A 54 -14.29 20.87 -5.74
CA SER A 54 -15.27 21.07 -4.67
C SER A 54 -14.85 22.19 -3.71
N LEU A 55 -13.58 22.20 -3.27
CA LEU A 55 -13.03 23.27 -2.44
C LEU A 55 -13.10 24.63 -3.14
N ALA A 56 -12.76 24.69 -4.43
CA ALA A 56 -12.80 25.94 -5.20
C ALA A 56 -14.24 26.47 -5.32
N PHE A 57 -15.22 25.62 -5.67
CA PHE A 57 -16.62 26.03 -5.76
C PHE A 57 -17.18 26.51 -4.43
N ASN A 58 -16.87 25.80 -3.34
CA ASN A 58 -17.33 26.19 -2.01
C ASN A 58 -16.68 27.50 -1.55
N THR A 59 -15.37 27.66 -1.75
CA THR A 59 -14.63 28.87 -1.35
C THR A 59 -15.09 30.10 -2.13
N LEU A 60 -15.28 29.98 -3.45
CA LEU A 60 -15.76 31.09 -4.27
C LEU A 60 -17.24 31.39 -3.98
N GLY A 61 -18.05 30.36 -3.74
CA GLY A 61 -19.46 30.51 -3.40
C GLY A 61 -19.68 31.22 -2.06
N THR A 62 -18.93 30.86 -1.02
CA THR A 62 -18.99 31.56 0.28
C THR A 62 -18.51 33.00 0.15
N LEU A 63 -17.40 33.24 -0.55
CA LEU A 63 -16.90 34.58 -0.81
C LEU A 63 -17.91 35.48 -1.52
N GLN A 64 -18.64 34.96 -2.51
CA GLN A 64 -19.67 35.73 -3.22
C GLN A 64 -20.91 35.97 -2.36
N ARG A 65 -21.34 34.97 -1.60
CA ARG A 65 -22.52 35.05 -0.72
C ARG A 65 -22.31 36.06 0.41
N ASP A 66 -21.11 36.04 0.99
CA ASP A 66 -20.80 36.79 2.20
C ASP A 66 -20.09 38.13 1.90
N ALA A 67 -19.93 38.49 0.61
CA ALA A 67 -19.30 39.73 0.19
C ALA A 67 -20.06 40.97 0.73
N PRO A 68 -19.41 41.85 1.51
CA PRO A 68 -20.05 43.08 1.97
C PRO A 68 -20.29 44.05 0.80
N PRO A 69 -21.38 44.83 0.82
CA PRO A 69 -21.62 45.86 -0.18
C PRO A 69 -20.49 46.89 -0.20
N VAL A 70 -19.90 47.15 -1.37
CA VAL A 70 -18.85 48.17 -1.52
C VAL A 70 -19.43 49.43 -2.16
N ARG A 71 -19.19 50.60 -1.57
CA ARG A 71 -19.60 51.89 -2.17
C ARG A 71 -18.64 52.24 -3.31
N LEU A 72 -19.15 52.29 -4.53
CA LEU A 72 -18.37 52.64 -5.73
C LEU A 72 -18.11 54.14 -5.88
N SER A 73 -18.91 54.99 -5.22
CA SER A 73 -18.75 56.44 -5.24
C SER A 73 -19.29 57.08 -3.94
N PRO A 74 -18.67 58.16 -3.45
CA PRO A 74 -19.15 58.92 -2.30
C PRO A 74 -20.57 59.50 -2.47
N ASN A 75 -21.03 59.62 -3.73
CA ASN A 75 -22.33 60.24 -4.06
C ASN A 75 -23.50 59.23 -4.11
N TYR A 76 -23.26 57.95 -3.82
CA TYR A 76 -24.29 56.92 -3.84
C TYR A 76 -24.94 56.75 -2.46
N PRO A 77 -26.28 56.69 -2.33
CA PRO A 77 -26.93 56.45 -1.05
C PRO A 77 -26.46 55.13 -0.42
N GLU A 78 -26.36 55.12 0.91
CA GLU A 78 -25.86 53.97 1.66
C GLU A 78 -26.83 52.79 1.54
N PRO A 79 -26.36 51.59 1.16
CA PRO A 79 -27.23 50.43 1.07
C PRO A 79 -27.81 50.10 2.46
N PRO A 80 -29.07 49.64 2.54
CA PRO A 80 -29.69 49.31 3.82
C PRO A 80 -28.87 48.23 4.53
N ILE A 81 -28.45 48.53 5.76
CA ILE A 81 -27.67 47.62 6.61
C ILE A 81 -28.57 46.42 6.95
N THR A 82 -28.34 45.28 6.30
CA THR A 82 -28.89 44.01 6.76
C THR A 82 -28.10 43.57 8.00
N LYS A 83 -28.81 43.17 9.07
CA LYS A 83 -28.29 42.84 10.42
C LYS A 83 -27.18 41.78 10.50
N ALA A 84 -26.69 41.24 9.38
CA ALA A 84 -25.62 40.26 9.32
C ALA A 84 -24.20 40.86 9.48
N VAL A 85 -24.07 42.20 9.46
CA VAL A 85 -22.75 42.87 9.37
C VAL A 85 -22.14 43.23 10.75
N GLU A 86 -22.91 43.23 11.82
CA GLU A 86 -22.47 43.85 13.09
C GLU A 86 -21.75 42.91 14.08
N ASP A 87 -21.92 41.58 14.00
CA ASP A 87 -21.30 40.64 14.97
C ASP A 87 -20.21 39.72 14.37
N ASP A 88 -20.08 39.66 13.03
CA ASP A 88 -19.30 38.58 12.36
C ASP A 88 -18.18 39.08 11.41
N ALA A 89 -17.92 40.40 11.42
CA ALA A 89 -16.91 41.01 10.54
C ALA A 89 -15.48 40.48 10.77
N THR A 90 -15.20 39.93 11.96
CA THR A 90 -13.93 39.25 12.27
C THR A 90 -13.84 37.83 11.72
N ASP A 91 -14.95 37.11 11.52
CA ASP A 91 -14.95 35.75 10.93
C ASP A 91 -14.87 35.80 9.40
N LEU A 92 -15.49 36.84 8.81
CA LEU A 92 -15.51 37.11 7.37
C LEU A 92 -14.12 37.26 6.72
N ALA A 93 -13.11 37.69 7.48
CA ALA A 93 -11.74 37.84 6.97
C ALA A 93 -10.85 36.61 7.25
N GLU A 94 -11.18 35.79 8.25
CA GLU A 94 -10.39 34.61 8.65
C GLU A 94 -10.86 33.35 7.93
N GLN A 95 -12.17 33.16 7.74
CA GLN A 95 -12.72 32.00 7.03
C GLN A 95 -12.18 31.87 5.59
N PRO A 96 -12.10 32.94 4.77
CA PRO A 96 -11.50 32.85 3.43
C PRO A 96 -10.01 32.48 3.44
N LYS A 97 -9.27 32.88 4.48
CA LYS A 97 -7.85 32.52 4.62
C LYS A 97 -7.69 31.02 4.90
N LEU A 98 -8.54 30.45 5.77
CA LEU A 98 -8.54 29.01 6.05
C LEU A 98 -8.92 28.21 4.80
N MET A 99 -9.99 28.60 4.10
CA MET A 99 -10.44 27.91 2.88
C MET A 99 -9.44 28.02 1.73
N SER A 100 -8.81 29.19 1.55
CA SER A 100 -7.74 29.35 0.56
C SER A 100 -6.48 28.57 0.93
N ALA A 101 -6.14 28.46 2.21
CA ALA A 101 -5.04 27.61 2.68
C ALA A 101 -5.31 26.12 2.41
N GLU A 102 -6.55 25.66 2.59
CA GLU A 102 -6.97 24.29 2.25
C GLU A 102 -6.87 24.03 0.74
N LEU A 103 -7.29 24.98 -0.09
CA LEU A 103 -7.17 24.86 -1.55
C LEU A 103 -5.70 24.75 -1.98
N VAL A 104 -4.82 25.61 -1.43
CA VAL A 104 -3.38 25.56 -1.72
C VAL A 104 -2.76 24.26 -1.23
N LYS A 105 -3.18 23.76 -0.07
CA LYS A 105 -2.71 22.47 0.45
C LYS A 105 -3.13 21.32 -0.47
N ALA A 106 -4.38 21.31 -0.94
CA ALA A 106 -4.87 20.30 -1.88
C ALA A 106 -4.11 20.36 -3.22
N ALA A 107 -3.82 21.56 -3.74
CA ALA A 107 -3.00 21.73 -4.94
C ALA A 107 -1.58 21.17 -4.77
N LYS A 108 -0.92 21.43 -3.64
CA LYS A 108 0.40 20.86 -3.35
C LYS A 108 0.39 19.34 -3.24
N GLN A 109 -0.68 18.76 -2.70
CA GLN A 109 -0.84 17.31 -2.65
C GLN A 109 -1.02 16.71 -4.04
N PHE A 110 -1.78 17.37 -4.91
CA PHE A 110 -1.89 16.99 -6.32
C PHE A 110 -0.53 17.03 -7.03
N ASP A 111 0.28 18.09 -6.86
CA ASP A 111 1.62 18.17 -7.45
C ASP A 111 2.53 17.03 -6.96
N ALA A 112 2.46 16.68 -5.67
CA ALA A 112 3.20 15.56 -5.11
C ALA A 112 2.79 14.21 -5.74
N LEU A 113 1.50 14.02 -6.03
CA LEU A 113 0.99 12.83 -6.73
C LEU A 113 1.43 12.80 -8.19
N VAL A 114 1.43 13.94 -8.89
CA VAL A 114 1.97 14.04 -10.26
C VAL A 114 3.46 13.69 -10.28
N ALA A 115 4.24 14.19 -9.33
CA ALA A 115 5.67 13.88 -9.21
C ALA A 115 5.93 12.41 -8.85
N ALA A 116 4.98 11.74 -8.19
CA ALA A 116 5.07 10.32 -7.85
C ALA A 116 4.63 9.39 -8.99
N LEU A 117 4.15 9.92 -10.12
CA LEU A 117 3.80 9.09 -11.28
C LEU A 117 5.04 8.35 -11.78
N PRO A 118 4.95 7.03 -12.02
CA PRO A 118 6.06 6.27 -12.58
C PRO A 118 6.33 6.78 -13.99
N LEU A 119 7.46 7.49 -14.16
CA LEU A 119 7.87 7.98 -15.46
C LEU A 119 8.20 6.80 -16.38
N SER A 120 7.53 6.75 -17.53
CA SER A 120 7.85 5.82 -18.60
C SER A 120 9.14 6.27 -19.28
N GLU A 121 10.31 5.98 -18.70
CA GLU A 121 11.60 6.19 -19.37
C GLU A 121 11.59 5.45 -20.71
N GLY A 122 11.57 6.19 -21.82
CA GLY A 122 11.57 5.62 -23.17
C GLY A 122 10.19 5.28 -23.76
N GLY A 123 9.09 5.74 -23.15
CA GLY A 123 7.73 5.56 -23.68
C GLY A 123 7.20 4.11 -23.60
N GLU A 124 6.08 3.85 -24.30
CA GLU A 124 5.35 2.58 -24.22
C GLU A 124 6.20 1.38 -24.69
N GLU A 125 7.01 1.54 -25.73
CA GLU A 125 7.86 0.47 -26.26
C GLU A 125 8.90 -0.01 -25.22
N ALA A 126 9.55 0.92 -24.52
CA ALA A 126 10.51 0.59 -23.47
C ALA A 126 9.83 -0.09 -22.26
N GLN A 127 8.60 0.32 -21.93
CA GLN A 127 7.79 -0.35 -20.91
C GLN A 127 7.42 -1.78 -21.32
N LEU A 128 6.95 -1.99 -22.55
CA LEU A 128 6.61 -3.31 -23.06
C LEU A 128 7.83 -4.24 -23.09
N LYS A 129 8.98 -3.72 -23.51
CA LYS A 129 10.24 -4.47 -23.47
C LYS A 129 10.62 -4.88 -22.04
N ARG A 130 10.54 -3.94 -21.09
CA ARG A 130 10.81 -4.23 -19.66
C ARG A 130 9.82 -5.26 -19.10
N ILE A 131 8.55 -5.21 -19.50
CA ILE A 131 7.55 -6.21 -19.10
C ILE A 131 7.95 -7.60 -19.63
N ALA A 132 8.35 -7.70 -20.90
CA ALA A 132 8.78 -8.97 -21.48
C ALA A 132 10.04 -9.52 -20.79
N GLU A 133 11.01 -8.67 -20.47
CA GLU A 133 12.21 -9.05 -19.70
C GLU A 133 11.82 -9.57 -18.30
N LEU A 134 10.97 -8.85 -17.57
CA LEU A 134 10.49 -9.27 -16.25
C LEU A 134 9.66 -10.56 -16.30
N GLN A 135 8.89 -10.80 -17.38
CA GLN A 135 8.18 -12.07 -17.56
C GLN A 135 9.16 -13.22 -17.74
N ALA A 136 10.17 -13.05 -18.60
CA ALA A 136 11.20 -14.07 -18.81
C ALA A 136 12.00 -14.34 -17.52
N GLU A 137 12.35 -13.30 -16.75
CA GLU A 137 13.01 -13.45 -15.45
C GLU A 137 12.14 -14.20 -14.45
N ASN A 138 10.85 -13.85 -14.34
CA ASN A 138 9.91 -14.56 -13.46
C ASN A 138 9.76 -16.03 -13.85
N ASP A 139 9.67 -16.34 -15.13
CA ASP A 139 9.58 -17.72 -15.62
C ASP A 139 10.85 -18.51 -15.29
N ALA A 140 12.03 -17.92 -15.50
CA ALA A 140 13.31 -18.55 -15.18
C ALA A 140 13.46 -18.80 -13.67
N ILE A 141 13.13 -17.81 -12.85
CA ILE A 141 13.13 -17.94 -11.38
C ILE A 141 12.11 -19.01 -10.94
N GLY A 142 10.94 -19.05 -11.57
CA GLY A 142 9.92 -20.07 -11.30
C GLY A 142 10.40 -21.48 -11.59
N GLN A 143 11.10 -21.69 -12.72
CA GLN A 143 11.71 -22.98 -13.06
C GLN A 143 12.81 -23.39 -12.08
N GLU A 144 13.67 -22.46 -11.69
CA GLU A 144 14.74 -22.73 -10.71
C GLU A 144 14.14 -23.07 -9.34
N LEU A 145 13.11 -22.34 -8.91
CA LEU A 145 12.40 -22.64 -7.67
C LEU A 145 11.78 -24.04 -7.70
N GLN A 146 11.13 -24.41 -8.80
CA GLN A 146 10.53 -25.74 -8.98
C GLN A 146 11.59 -26.84 -8.90
N LYS A 147 12.74 -26.66 -9.54
CA LYS A 147 13.85 -27.60 -9.50
C LYS A 147 14.41 -27.78 -8.09
N GLN A 148 14.52 -26.70 -7.32
CA GLN A 148 14.96 -26.76 -5.93
C GLN A 148 13.96 -27.50 -5.03
N LEU A 149 12.65 -27.28 -5.26
CA LEU A 149 11.60 -28.02 -4.54
C LEU A 149 11.67 -29.52 -4.85
N GLU A 150 11.83 -29.90 -6.12
CA GLU A 150 11.95 -31.32 -6.52
C GLU A 150 13.20 -32.00 -5.91
N ALA A 151 14.34 -31.29 -5.88
CA ALA A 151 15.55 -31.79 -5.24
C ALA A 151 15.35 -31.98 -3.73
N ALA A 152 14.77 -30.99 -3.05
CA ALA A 152 14.48 -31.07 -1.62
C ALA A 152 13.48 -32.19 -1.28
N GLU A 153 12.45 -32.39 -2.10
CA GLU A 153 11.51 -33.50 -1.93
C GLU A 153 12.18 -34.87 -2.07
N LYS A 154 13.12 -35.01 -3.02
CA LYS A 154 13.89 -36.24 -3.20
C LYS A 154 14.78 -36.52 -1.99
N GLU A 155 15.49 -35.52 -1.49
CA GLU A 155 16.31 -35.66 -0.27
C GLU A 155 15.44 -36.02 0.94
N LEU A 156 14.27 -35.40 1.09
CA LEU A 156 13.34 -35.71 2.16
C LEU A 156 12.86 -37.17 2.11
N LYS A 157 12.52 -37.68 0.91
CA LYS A 157 12.17 -39.10 0.72
C LYS A 157 13.31 -40.04 1.12
N GLN A 158 14.55 -39.73 0.73
CA GLN A 158 15.71 -40.53 1.11
C GLN A 158 15.92 -40.56 2.64
N VAL A 159 15.81 -39.41 3.30
CA VAL A 159 15.91 -39.33 4.77
C VAL A 159 14.79 -40.13 5.43
N GLN A 160 13.57 -40.08 4.89
CA GLN A 160 12.43 -40.83 5.41
C GLN A 160 12.63 -42.35 5.27
N GLU A 161 13.13 -42.82 4.12
CA GLU A 161 13.44 -44.23 3.89
C GLU A 161 14.54 -44.74 4.83
N LEU A 162 15.65 -44.01 4.94
CA LEU A 162 16.74 -44.35 5.87
C LEU A 162 16.25 -44.38 7.32
N PHE A 163 15.33 -43.47 7.68
CA PHE A 163 14.74 -43.45 9.01
C PHE A 163 13.83 -44.66 9.26
N SER A 164 13.04 -45.09 8.26
CA SER A 164 12.23 -46.32 8.34
C SER A 164 13.12 -47.53 8.53
N GLN A 165 14.15 -47.69 7.68
CA GLN A 165 15.09 -48.82 7.76
C GLN A 165 15.79 -48.89 9.13
N ALA A 166 16.25 -47.75 9.66
CA ALA A 166 16.87 -47.69 10.98
C ALA A 166 15.88 -48.06 12.10
N THR A 167 14.61 -47.66 11.97
CA THR A 167 13.55 -48.01 12.92
C THR A 167 13.24 -49.51 12.87
N ASP A 168 13.09 -50.08 11.68
CA ASP A 168 12.80 -51.51 11.47
C ASP A 168 13.94 -52.39 11.97
N ASN A 169 15.19 -52.00 11.72
CA ASN A 169 16.37 -52.71 12.24
C ASN A 169 16.38 -52.69 13.79
N CYS A 170 16.11 -51.53 14.40
CA CYS A 170 16.04 -51.41 15.86
C CYS A 170 14.87 -52.20 16.49
N LEU A 171 13.76 -52.39 15.77
CA LEU A 171 12.63 -53.22 16.23
C LEU A 171 12.92 -54.71 16.10
N ASN A 172 13.59 -55.13 15.01
CA ASN A 172 13.95 -56.53 14.80
C ASN A 172 15.03 -57.03 15.78
N LEU A 173 15.93 -56.16 16.25
CA LEU A 173 16.88 -56.48 17.33
C LEU A 173 16.22 -56.64 18.71
N LYS A 174 14.92 -56.34 18.84
CA LYS A 174 14.18 -56.36 20.11
C LYS A 174 13.18 -57.52 20.25
N LYS A 175 13.10 -58.44 19.29
CA LYS A 175 12.36 -59.70 19.48
C LYS A 175 13.22 -60.62 20.35
N PRO A 176 12.86 -60.88 21.62
CA PRO A 176 13.47 -61.98 22.35
C PRO A 176 12.82 -63.28 21.88
N ASP A 177 13.63 -64.34 21.78
CA ASP A 177 13.13 -65.73 21.74
C ASP A 177 12.36 -66.07 23.02
#